data_AF-A0A3N5TGS7-F1
#
_entry.id   AF-A0A3N5TGS7-F1
#
_cell.length_a   1.000
_cell.length_b   1.000
_cell.length_c   1.000
_cell.angle_alpha   90.00
_cell.angle_beta   90.00
_cell.angle_gamma   90.00
#
_symmetry.space_group_name_H-M   'P 1'
#
loop_
_entity.id
_entity.type
_entity.pdbx_description
1 polymer ?
#
loop_
_entity_poly.entity_id
_entity_poly.type
_entity_poly.pdbx_seq_one_letter_code
_entity_poly.pdbx_strand_id
1 'polypeptide(L)'
;MLYFLARNCSFTPQNPRNSSYCFIHDASPEGFIPKDALSCQMDLDIFLNAKPGASSCGRLWIHCPTRNISGQELADAMFAWPCETVPVSGDRDLLENLLAAGVPHVAIKGNESSGLVGRESLGILFSLFRGKKAKISVWGGIALPEAAAAFLATGADSIVFESVHALCGEPTPELATRIRALRITDFKEIGRRLDPEGRSSGLCLRAFDRGNNSVVRALLGREEELIRSNTENAFPLLEKFARDSAIALPESSLKKDELVFLGPEAAFAQHFCLRFGSDPNMALDAFVREVFSAWSVAPQKIAAAFDRDKTRFLTGCSLPFIQGAMTWITDIPELAKTINENGALPSLALGPRSPSELQRDFGSLQEIMGELPYAVNILVLPENPYREEQLEWIEQNRPAFVTIAAGDPAFTRRLAGKGLKVLCHVQDERLLSLALEAGAWGVILEGNEAGGHVGEQTTLTLAQMAMRW
;
A
#
# COMPACT_ATOMS: atom_id res chain seq x y z
N MET A 1 -3.86 -21.99 6.01
CA MET A 1 -2.55 -22.50 6.21
C MET A 1 -1.71 -21.28 6.45
N LEU A 2 -2.11 -20.37 7.39
CA LEU A 2 -1.33 -19.20 7.89
C LEU A 2 0.16 -19.57 8.08
N TYR A 3 1.06 -18.85 7.43
CA TYR A 3 2.38 -19.32 7.01
C TYR A 3 3.30 -18.08 7.15
N PHE A 4 4.21 -18.16 8.14
CA PHE A 4 4.75 -17.02 8.90
C PHE A 4 6.25 -16.79 8.73
N LEU A 5 6.67 -15.53 8.89
CA LEU A 5 8.06 -15.14 9.21
C LEU A 5 8.13 -14.52 10.61
N ALA A 6 8.61 -15.23 11.63
CA ALA A 6 8.74 -14.70 13.00
C ALA A 6 10.20 -14.43 13.41
N ARG A 7 10.44 -13.31 14.10
CA ARG A 7 11.70 -13.00 14.81
C ARG A 7 11.82 -13.82 16.12
N ASN A 8 12.82 -14.72 16.15
CA ASN A 8 13.61 -15.19 17.32
C ASN A 8 14.47 -16.45 17.02
N CYS A 9 14.75 -16.76 15.75
CA CYS A 9 15.73 -17.78 15.41
C CYS A 9 17.14 -17.16 15.33
N SER A 10 18.02 -17.55 16.25
CA SER A 10 19.46 -17.29 16.15
C SER A 10 20.03 -17.92 14.89
N PHE A 11 20.42 -17.10 13.91
CA PHE A 11 21.12 -17.54 12.71
C PHE A 11 22.62 -17.63 13.01
N THR A 12 23.12 -18.84 13.31
CA THR A 12 24.52 -19.19 13.05
C THR A 12 24.62 -19.83 11.66
N PRO A 13 25.55 -19.41 10.80
CA PRO A 13 25.60 -19.78 9.38
C PRO A 13 26.15 -21.20 9.15
N GLN A 14 25.63 -22.21 9.84
CA GLN A 14 25.96 -23.61 9.59
C GLN A 14 24.69 -24.46 9.53
N ASN A 15 24.37 -24.88 8.30
CA ASN A 15 23.46 -25.95 7.88
C ASN A 15 21.97 -25.58 7.62
N PRO A 16 21.57 -25.32 6.36
CA PRO A 16 20.22 -24.85 5.99
C PRO A 16 19.15 -25.94 5.80
N ARG A 17 19.35 -27.18 6.29
CA ARG A 17 18.49 -28.32 5.89
C ARG A 17 17.27 -28.62 6.78
N ASN A 18 16.96 -27.83 7.82
CA ASN A 18 15.95 -28.24 8.81
C ASN A 18 15.00 -27.14 9.34
N SER A 19 14.62 -26.19 8.49
CA SER A 19 13.55 -25.23 8.79
C SER A 19 12.49 -25.31 7.70
N SER A 20 11.31 -25.83 8.04
CA SER A 20 10.13 -25.84 7.16
C SER A 20 9.45 -24.48 7.22
N TYR A 21 9.56 -23.68 6.15
CA TYR A 21 8.82 -22.45 5.95
C TYR A 21 7.62 -22.73 5.04
N CYS A 22 6.51 -22.01 5.22
CA CYS A 22 5.36 -22.16 4.32
C CYS A 22 4.62 -20.76 4.11
N PHE A 23 3.90 -20.47 2.97
CA PHE A 23 2.76 -19.48 2.52
C PHE A 23 1.13 -19.61 2.67
N ILE A 24 0.38 -18.63 3.16
CA ILE A 24 -0.91 -18.99 3.75
C ILE A 24 -2.19 -19.31 2.97
N HIS A 25 -2.79 -20.52 3.18
CA HIS A 25 -4.19 -20.83 2.72
C HIS A 25 -5.04 -21.92 3.43
N ASP A 26 -5.88 -21.66 4.45
CA ASP A 26 -6.70 -22.66 5.22
C ASP A 26 -7.13 -21.99 6.53
N ALA A 27 -8.39 -21.60 6.59
CA ALA A 27 -9.18 -21.89 7.77
C ALA A 27 -9.80 -23.27 7.50
N SER A 28 -9.52 -24.26 8.32
CA SER A 28 -10.28 -25.51 8.29
C SER A 28 -11.62 -25.25 9.00
N PRO A 29 -12.78 -25.58 8.40
CA PRO A 29 -14.06 -25.59 9.12
C PRO A 29 -14.04 -26.52 10.35
N GLU A 30 -13.12 -27.48 10.37
CA GLU A 30 -12.97 -28.53 11.36
C GLU A 30 -11.92 -28.22 12.44
N GLY A 31 -11.45 -26.97 12.54
CA GLY A 31 -10.53 -26.57 13.61
C GLY A 31 -11.18 -26.75 14.99
N PHE A 32 -10.45 -27.32 15.95
CA PHE A 32 -10.92 -27.45 17.34
C PHE A 32 -11.13 -26.06 17.95
N ILE A 33 -12.38 -25.60 17.98
CA ILE A 33 -12.81 -24.44 18.78
C ILE A 33 -13.11 -24.97 20.19
N PRO A 34 -12.36 -24.55 21.24
CA PRO A 34 -12.69 -24.94 22.62
C PRO A 34 -14.15 -24.59 22.94
N LYS A 35 -14.87 -25.44 23.68
CA LYS A 35 -16.29 -25.18 24.02
C LYS A 35 -16.52 -23.84 24.72
N ASP A 36 -15.51 -23.36 25.45
CA ASP A 36 -15.53 -22.08 26.16
C ASP A 36 -15.28 -20.87 25.23
N ALA A 37 -14.82 -21.10 24.00
CA ALA A 37 -14.71 -20.06 22.97
C ALA A 37 -16.04 -19.82 22.23
N LEU A 38 -16.95 -20.80 22.22
CA LEU A 38 -18.29 -20.67 21.62
C LEU A 38 -19.24 -19.79 22.45
N SER A 39 -18.90 -19.47 23.70
CA SER A 39 -19.70 -18.56 24.53
C SER A 39 -19.48 -17.08 24.20
N CYS A 40 -18.41 -16.74 23.49
CA CYS A 40 -18.24 -15.43 22.89
C CYS A 40 -18.89 -15.48 21.50
N GLN A 41 -20.07 -14.87 21.33
CA GLN A 41 -20.78 -14.76 20.04
C GLN A 41 -19.97 -13.91 19.04
N MET A 42 -18.88 -14.45 18.53
CA MET A 42 -17.98 -13.80 17.60
C MET A 42 -17.93 -14.61 16.31
N ASP A 43 -18.50 -14.10 15.22
CA ASP A 43 -18.15 -14.60 13.88
C ASP A 43 -16.78 -14.02 13.56
N LEU A 44 -15.77 -14.84 13.83
CA LEU A 44 -14.36 -14.56 13.57
C LEU A 44 -13.90 -15.46 12.44
N ASP A 45 -13.15 -14.89 11.48
CA ASP A 45 -12.29 -15.75 10.65
C ASP A 45 -11.11 -16.18 11.53
N ILE A 46 -11.24 -17.38 12.09
CA ILE A 46 -10.23 -18.03 12.92
C ILE A 46 -9.27 -18.74 12.01
N PHE A 47 -8.01 -18.33 12.07
CA PHE A 47 -6.94 -19.08 11.42
C PHE A 47 -5.99 -19.67 12.45
N LEU A 48 -5.83 -20.99 12.37
CA LEU A 48 -4.98 -21.76 13.25
C LEU A 48 -3.60 -21.95 12.60
N ASN A 49 -2.54 -21.60 13.33
CA ASN A 49 -1.19 -22.04 12.98
C ASN A 49 -0.83 -23.24 13.87
N ALA A 50 -1.00 -24.45 13.31
CA ALA A 50 -0.59 -25.70 13.93
C ALA A 50 0.54 -26.33 13.12
N LYS A 51 1.56 -26.89 13.77
CA LYS A 51 2.58 -27.69 13.07
C LYS A 51 1.91 -28.95 12.46
N PRO A 52 2.40 -29.49 11.34
CA PRO A 52 1.93 -30.77 10.83
C PRO A 52 2.01 -31.85 11.94
N GLY A 53 0.86 -32.46 12.28
CA GLY A 53 0.75 -33.46 13.35
C GLY A 53 0.61 -32.94 14.78
N ALA A 54 0.44 -31.63 15.00
CA ALA A 54 0.27 -31.07 16.34
C ALA A 54 -1.14 -31.30 16.90
N SER A 55 -1.21 -31.68 18.18
CA SER A 55 -2.45 -31.81 18.96
C SER A 55 -2.87 -30.49 19.64
N SER A 56 -2.17 -29.37 19.40
CA SER A 56 -2.41 -28.07 20.04
C SER A 56 -2.10 -26.90 19.09
N CYS A 57 -2.87 -25.82 19.20
CA CYS A 57 -2.64 -24.58 18.46
C CYS A 57 -1.50 -23.77 19.09
N GLY A 58 -0.52 -23.33 18.29
CA GLY A 58 0.56 -22.47 18.77
C GLY A 58 0.15 -21.00 18.85
N ARG A 59 -0.64 -20.53 17.89
CA ARG A 59 -1.15 -19.16 17.81
C ARG A 59 -2.43 -19.11 16.98
N LEU A 60 -3.40 -18.33 17.45
CA LEU A 60 -4.67 -18.07 16.79
C LEU A 60 -4.68 -16.64 16.22
N TRP A 61 -4.98 -16.49 14.94
CA TRP A 61 -5.19 -15.19 14.30
C TRP A 61 -6.67 -14.93 14.14
N ILE A 62 -7.08 -13.74 14.53
CA ILE A 62 -8.48 -13.38 14.65
C ILE A 62 -8.71 -12.16 13.78
N HIS A 63 -9.36 -12.31 12.62
CA HIS A 63 -9.84 -11.13 11.91
C HIS A 63 -10.96 -10.49 12.71
N CYS A 64 -10.75 -9.25 13.14
CA CYS A 64 -11.70 -8.55 13.98
C CYS A 64 -12.59 -7.65 13.10
N PRO A 65 -13.83 -8.07 12.80
CA PRO A 65 -14.79 -7.19 12.15
C PRO A 65 -15.23 -6.06 13.07
N THR A 66 -15.81 -5.02 12.46
CA THR A 66 -16.63 -4.03 13.15
C THR A 66 -17.76 -4.74 13.90
N ARG A 67 -17.67 -4.76 15.22
CA ARG A 67 -18.75 -5.17 16.10
C ARG A 67 -18.84 -4.20 17.27
N ASN A 68 -20.02 -4.15 17.87
CA ASN A 68 -20.26 -3.51 19.18
C ASN A 68 -19.61 -4.33 20.32
N ILE A 69 -18.37 -4.78 20.14
CA ILE A 69 -17.56 -5.39 21.20
C ILE A 69 -16.49 -4.37 21.54
N SER A 70 -16.42 -3.98 22.80
CA SER A 70 -15.36 -3.08 23.26
C SER A 70 -13.99 -3.76 23.14
N GLY A 71 -12.93 -2.98 22.95
CA GLY A 71 -11.57 -3.52 22.90
C GLY A 71 -11.19 -4.30 24.17
N GLN A 72 -11.75 -3.94 25.34
CA GLN A 72 -11.55 -4.68 26.59
C GLN A 72 -12.24 -6.04 26.59
N GLU A 73 -13.51 -6.11 26.17
CA GLU A 73 -14.23 -7.40 26.07
C GLU A 73 -13.56 -8.34 25.08
N LEU A 74 -13.06 -7.80 23.96
CA LEU A 74 -12.27 -8.57 22.99
C LEU A 74 -10.96 -9.06 23.60
N ALA A 75 -10.23 -8.20 24.32
CA ALA A 75 -8.98 -8.56 25.00
C ALA A 75 -9.22 -9.64 26.06
N ASP A 76 -10.25 -9.51 26.88
CA ASP A 76 -10.60 -10.49 27.91
C ASP A 76 -10.95 -11.85 27.29
N ALA A 77 -11.75 -11.85 26.21
CA ALA A 77 -12.04 -13.05 25.44
C ALA A 77 -10.75 -13.66 24.90
N MET A 78 -9.86 -12.85 24.30
CA MET A 78 -8.56 -13.25 23.78
C MET A 78 -7.63 -13.86 24.84
N PHE A 79 -7.58 -13.30 26.04
CA PHE A 79 -6.77 -13.82 27.16
C PHE A 79 -7.32 -15.13 27.74
N ALA A 80 -8.60 -15.41 27.55
CA ALA A 80 -9.20 -16.68 27.96
C ALA A 80 -8.81 -17.86 27.04
N TRP A 81 -8.26 -17.59 25.84
CA TRP A 81 -7.84 -18.66 24.94
C TRP A 81 -6.57 -19.37 25.42
N PRO A 82 -6.44 -20.69 25.21
CA PRO A 82 -5.30 -21.47 25.70
C PRO A 82 -4.00 -21.26 24.88
N CYS A 83 -3.98 -20.33 23.93
CA CYS A 83 -2.83 -20.04 23.06
C CYS A 83 -2.74 -18.54 22.78
N GLU A 84 -1.60 -18.09 22.25
CA GLU A 84 -1.42 -16.69 21.84
C GLU A 84 -2.47 -16.33 20.78
N THR A 85 -3.29 -15.32 21.07
CA THR A 85 -4.27 -14.76 20.15
C THR A 85 -3.73 -13.45 19.57
N VAL A 86 -3.79 -13.31 18.26
CA VAL A 86 -3.35 -12.10 17.56
C VAL A 86 -4.51 -11.54 16.75
N PRO A 87 -5.03 -10.36 17.13
CA PRO A 87 -6.10 -9.70 16.41
C PRO A 87 -5.52 -9.10 15.13
N VAL A 88 -6.25 -9.24 14.04
CA VAL A 88 -5.93 -8.75 12.70
C VAL A 88 -6.97 -7.71 12.34
N SER A 89 -6.56 -6.46 12.20
CA SER A 89 -7.48 -5.39 11.82
C SER A 89 -6.78 -4.25 11.08
N GLY A 90 -7.56 -3.53 10.29
CA GLY A 90 -7.23 -2.21 9.77
C GLY A 90 -7.93 -1.08 10.52
N ASP A 91 -8.81 -1.40 11.48
CA ASP A 91 -9.49 -0.42 12.33
C ASP A 91 -8.50 0.11 13.36
N ARG A 92 -8.14 1.39 13.20
CA ARG A 92 -7.18 2.07 14.06
C ARG A 92 -7.66 2.12 15.52
N ASP A 93 -8.90 2.48 15.76
CA ASP A 93 -9.42 2.70 17.11
C ASP A 93 -9.51 1.37 17.86
N LEU A 94 -9.93 0.31 17.17
CA LEU A 94 -9.90 -1.03 17.74
C LEU A 94 -8.48 -1.47 18.13
N LEU A 95 -7.50 -1.27 17.25
CA LEU A 95 -6.10 -1.60 17.52
C LEU A 95 -5.55 -0.78 18.71
N GLU A 96 -5.84 0.51 18.78
CA GLU A 96 -5.44 1.37 19.91
C GLU A 96 -6.07 0.87 21.22
N ASN A 97 -7.36 0.52 21.21
CA ASN A 97 -8.08 0.01 22.37
C ASN A 97 -7.53 -1.36 22.84
N LEU A 98 -7.21 -2.28 21.92
CA LEU A 98 -6.62 -3.58 22.25
C LEU A 98 -5.24 -3.43 22.90
N LEU A 99 -4.41 -2.53 22.36
CA LEU A 99 -3.12 -2.22 22.95
C LEU A 99 -3.26 -1.57 24.34
N ALA A 100 -4.24 -0.69 24.53
CA ALA A 100 -4.55 -0.10 25.83
C ALA A 100 -5.03 -1.15 26.85
N ALA A 101 -5.77 -2.17 26.38
CA ALA A 101 -6.20 -3.32 27.18
C ALA A 101 -5.07 -4.35 27.45
N GLY A 102 -3.85 -4.09 26.98
CA GLY A 102 -2.67 -4.91 27.27
C GLY A 102 -2.45 -6.09 26.33
N VAL A 103 -3.13 -6.14 25.18
CA VAL A 103 -2.88 -7.18 24.17
C VAL A 103 -1.42 -7.09 23.69
N PRO A 104 -0.61 -8.15 23.85
CA PRO A 104 0.84 -8.07 23.67
C PRO A 104 1.28 -8.13 22.21
N HIS A 105 0.36 -8.43 21.28
CA HIS A 105 0.65 -8.65 19.88
C HIS A 105 -0.57 -8.32 19.02
N VAL A 106 -0.40 -7.46 18.01
CA VAL A 106 -1.44 -7.13 17.03
C VAL A 106 -0.91 -7.31 15.61
N ALA A 107 -1.80 -7.65 14.68
CA ALA A 107 -1.53 -7.63 13.25
C ALA A 107 -2.26 -6.46 12.59
N ILE A 108 -1.49 -5.55 11.99
CA ILE A 108 -2.04 -4.43 11.24
C ILE A 108 -2.29 -4.86 9.80
N LYS A 109 -3.48 -4.56 9.29
CA LYS A 109 -3.92 -4.91 7.94
C LYS A 109 -4.32 -3.64 7.19
N GLY A 110 -3.41 -3.15 6.35
CA GLY A 110 -3.63 -1.97 5.53
C GLY A 110 -4.62 -2.22 4.41
N ASN A 111 -5.10 -1.13 3.81
CA ASN A 111 -6.04 -1.18 2.70
C ASN A 111 -5.51 -2.01 1.51
N GLU A 112 -4.19 -2.21 1.37
CA GLU A 112 -3.57 -3.06 0.35
C GLU A 112 -3.96 -4.54 0.41
N SER A 113 -4.51 -4.99 1.53
CA SER A 113 -4.79 -6.40 1.78
C SER A 113 -6.14 -6.83 1.19
N SER A 114 -6.42 -8.13 1.20
CA SER A 114 -7.69 -8.69 0.75
C SER A 114 -8.76 -8.68 1.83
N GLY A 115 -10.03 -8.66 1.41
CA GLY A 115 -11.17 -8.84 2.30
C GLY A 115 -11.40 -7.63 3.18
N LEU A 116 -11.70 -7.87 4.45
CA LEU A 116 -11.93 -6.82 5.42
C LEU A 116 -10.64 -6.04 5.71
N VAL A 117 -10.63 -4.74 5.39
CA VAL A 117 -9.48 -3.84 5.54
C VAL A 117 -9.90 -2.48 6.11
N GLY A 118 -8.94 -1.70 6.61
CA GLY A 118 -9.16 -0.30 7.01
C GLY A 118 -9.04 0.68 5.85
N ARG A 119 -9.17 1.98 6.14
CA ARG A 119 -8.97 3.07 5.15
C ARG A 119 -7.49 3.35 4.90
N GLU A 120 -6.70 3.24 5.95
CA GLU A 120 -5.30 3.57 5.98
C GLU A 120 -4.49 2.55 5.18
N SER A 121 -3.47 3.03 4.49
CA SER A 121 -2.46 2.14 3.95
C SER A 121 -1.66 1.49 5.06
N LEU A 122 -1.04 0.37 4.73
CA LEU A 122 -0.17 -0.36 5.64
C LEU A 122 0.98 0.52 6.15
N GLY A 123 1.51 1.42 5.30
CA GLY A 123 2.55 2.36 5.68
C GLY A 123 2.10 3.34 6.77
N ILE A 124 0.87 3.87 6.66
CA ILE A 124 0.28 4.78 7.66
C ILE A 124 0.01 4.03 8.97
N LEU A 125 -0.65 2.88 8.92
CA LEU A 125 -0.90 2.06 10.12
C LEU A 125 0.43 1.69 10.81
N PHE A 126 1.42 1.25 10.05
CA PHE A 126 2.72 0.90 10.61
C PHE A 126 3.40 2.10 11.28
N SER A 127 3.31 3.29 10.70
CA SER A 127 3.85 4.51 11.33
C SER A 127 3.17 4.85 12.67
N LEU A 128 1.86 4.61 12.78
CA LEU A 128 1.09 4.85 13.99
C LEU A 128 1.39 3.84 15.12
N PHE A 129 1.63 2.58 14.76
CA PHE A 129 1.76 1.47 15.73
C PHE A 129 3.20 1.00 15.98
N ARG A 130 4.16 1.32 15.11
CA ARG A 130 5.57 0.97 15.37
C ARG A 130 6.08 1.66 16.64
N GLY A 131 6.87 0.93 17.43
CA GLY A 131 7.43 1.44 18.69
C GLY A 131 6.46 1.42 19.88
N LYS A 132 5.21 0.97 19.71
CA LYS A 132 4.32 0.64 20.83
C LYS A 132 4.88 -0.56 21.61
N LYS A 133 4.49 -0.72 22.87
CA LYS A 133 4.90 -1.84 23.73
C LYS A 133 4.14 -3.13 23.42
N ALA A 134 4.10 -3.52 22.15
CA ALA A 134 3.49 -4.74 21.67
C ALA A 134 4.22 -5.21 20.42
N LYS A 135 4.13 -6.51 20.13
CA LYS A 135 4.59 -7.04 18.86
C LYS A 135 3.67 -6.57 17.74
N ILE A 136 4.25 -6.15 16.62
CA ILE A 136 3.51 -5.68 15.45
C ILE A 136 3.78 -6.62 14.27
N SER A 137 2.75 -7.34 13.87
CA SER A 137 2.74 -8.11 12.63
C SER A 137 2.16 -7.27 11.50
N VAL A 138 2.79 -7.31 10.33
CA VAL A 138 2.29 -6.70 9.10
C VAL A 138 1.55 -7.75 8.30
N TRP A 139 0.30 -7.47 7.92
CA TRP A 139 -0.55 -8.41 7.19
C TRP A 139 -0.87 -7.92 5.79
N GLY A 140 -0.52 -8.73 4.78
CA GLY A 140 -0.84 -8.48 3.38
C GLY A 140 -0.09 -7.29 2.78
N GLY A 141 -0.25 -7.07 1.48
CA GLY A 141 0.29 -5.90 0.77
C GLY A 141 1.80 -5.93 0.50
N ILE A 142 2.50 -6.98 0.94
CA ILE A 142 3.94 -7.18 0.72
C ILE A 142 4.15 -8.25 -0.34
N ALA A 143 4.74 -7.84 -1.46
CA ALA A 143 5.01 -8.71 -2.59
C ALA A 143 6.51 -8.88 -2.90
N LEU A 144 7.36 -7.93 -2.48
CA LEU A 144 8.80 -7.95 -2.76
C LEU A 144 9.66 -8.10 -1.49
N PRO A 145 10.82 -8.78 -1.58
CA PRO A 145 11.74 -8.91 -0.44
C PRO A 145 12.20 -7.56 0.12
N GLU A 146 12.36 -6.55 -0.72
CA GLU A 146 12.78 -5.20 -0.34
C GLU A 146 11.75 -4.53 0.59
N ALA A 147 10.46 -4.70 0.31
CA ALA A 147 9.39 -4.18 1.15
C ALA A 147 9.36 -4.92 2.50
N ALA A 148 9.43 -6.26 2.50
CA ALA A 148 9.52 -7.05 3.72
C ALA A 148 10.73 -6.65 4.58
N ALA A 149 11.91 -6.49 3.95
CA ALA A 149 13.14 -6.07 4.62
C ALA A 149 13.00 -4.67 5.24
N ALA A 150 12.35 -3.72 4.55
CA ALA A 150 12.12 -2.38 5.06
C ALA A 150 11.26 -2.37 6.33
N PHE A 151 10.12 -3.08 6.34
CA PHE A 151 9.26 -3.17 7.53
C PHE A 151 9.95 -3.88 8.69
N LEU A 152 10.62 -5.01 8.44
CA LEU A 152 11.35 -5.76 9.48
C LEU A 152 12.49 -4.92 10.06
N ALA A 153 13.28 -4.25 9.23
CA ALA A 153 14.39 -3.41 9.67
C ALA A 153 13.94 -2.19 10.49
N THR A 154 12.69 -1.74 10.32
CA THR A 154 12.15 -0.52 10.94
C THR A 154 11.14 -0.77 12.07
N GLY A 155 10.93 -2.04 12.46
CA GLY A 155 10.24 -2.38 13.71
C GLY A 155 9.12 -3.40 13.63
N ALA A 156 8.81 -3.97 12.45
CA ALA A 156 7.87 -5.08 12.38
C ALA A 156 8.48 -6.36 13.01
N ASP A 157 7.67 -7.13 13.72
CA ASP A 157 8.04 -8.40 14.34
C ASP A 157 7.82 -9.60 13.41
N SER A 158 6.83 -9.50 12.53
CA SER A 158 6.49 -10.55 11.57
C SER A 158 5.82 -9.97 10.33
N ILE A 159 5.98 -10.68 9.20
CA ILE A 159 5.26 -10.41 7.96
C ILE A 159 4.36 -11.60 7.65
N VAL A 160 3.13 -11.31 7.25
CA VAL A 160 2.13 -12.26 6.77
C VAL A 160 1.86 -11.98 5.29
N PHE A 161 2.23 -12.92 4.43
CA PHE A 161 1.85 -12.90 3.01
C PHE A 161 0.41 -13.33 2.84
N GLU A 162 -0.28 -12.80 1.83
CA GLU A 162 -1.68 -13.13 1.63
C GLU A 162 -1.92 -13.72 0.24
N SER A 163 -1.62 -12.97 -0.82
CA SER A 163 -1.99 -13.38 -2.19
C SER A 163 -0.84 -13.37 -3.18
N VAL A 164 0.37 -12.94 -2.78
CA VAL A 164 1.56 -12.98 -3.65
C VAL A 164 1.91 -14.40 -4.09
N HIS A 165 1.52 -15.42 -3.32
CA HIS A 165 1.82 -16.81 -3.59
C HIS A 165 0.67 -17.55 -4.28
N ALA A 166 -0.34 -16.84 -4.78
CA ALA A 166 -1.54 -17.44 -5.38
C ALA A 166 -1.28 -18.34 -6.61
N LEU A 167 -0.07 -18.30 -7.18
CA LEU A 167 0.39 -19.20 -8.25
C LEU A 167 1.30 -20.34 -7.77
N CYS A 168 1.66 -20.37 -6.49
CA CYS A 168 2.41 -21.48 -5.91
C CYS A 168 1.50 -22.70 -5.73
N GLY A 169 2.09 -23.91 -5.78
CA GLY A 169 1.36 -25.16 -5.81
C GLY A 169 0.80 -25.49 -7.20
N GLU A 170 -0.39 -26.08 -7.23
CA GLU A 170 -1.06 -26.54 -8.46
C GLU A 170 -2.45 -25.90 -8.63
N PRO A 171 -2.55 -24.57 -8.84
CA PRO A 171 -3.83 -23.94 -9.17
C PRO A 171 -4.35 -24.47 -10.52
N THR A 172 -5.67 -24.41 -10.71
CA THR A 172 -6.27 -24.80 -12.01
C THR A 172 -5.72 -23.94 -13.16
N PRO A 173 -5.57 -24.49 -14.38
CA PRO A 173 -5.05 -23.73 -15.52
C PRO A 173 -5.83 -22.44 -15.79
N GLU A 174 -7.14 -22.45 -15.61
CA GLU A 174 -8.03 -21.31 -15.78
C GLU A 174 -7.74 -20.21 -14.76
N LEU A 175 -7.65 -20.57 -13.47
CA LEU A 175 -7.33 -19.64 -12.39
C LEU A 175 -5.92 -19.06 -12.58
N ALA A 176 -4.94 -19.90 -12.86
CA ALA A 176 -3.56 -19.49 -13.09
C ALA A 176 -3.44 -18.48 -14.25
N THR A 177 -4.16 -18.73 -15.35
CA THR A 177 -4.18 -17.81 -16.50
C THR A 177 -4.73 -16.43 -16.11
N ARG A 178 -5.77 -16.37 -15.29
CA ARG A 178 -6.36 -15.10 -14.85
C ARG A 178 -5.49 -14.37 -13.83
N ILE A 179 -4.90 -15.08 -12.87
CA ILE A 179 -3.98 -14.47 -11.89
C ILE A 179 -2.77 -13.83 -12.60
N ARG A 180 -2.19 -14.51 -13.60
CA ARG A 180 -1.07 -13.96 -14.40
C ARG A 180 -1.44 -12.67 -15.15
N ALA A 181 -2.71 -12.46 -15.45
CA ALA A 181 -3.18 -11.29 -16.17
C ALA A 181 -3.59 -10.13 -15.23
N LEU A 182 -3.51 -10.30 -13.91
CA LEU A 182 -3.93 -9.27 -12.95
C LEU A 182 -3.01 -8.06 -13.00
N ARG A 183 -3.61 -6.88 -12.90
CA ARG A 183 -2.93 -5.60 -12.69
C ARG A 183 -3.28 -5.07 -11.31
N ILE A 184 -2.46 -4.17 -10.75
CA ILE A 184 -2.72 -3.58 -9.42
C ILE A 184 -4.05 -2.80 -9.35
N THR A 185 -4.61 -2.43 -10.50
CA THR A 185 -5.89 -1.73 -10.63
C THR A 185 -7.11 -2.66 -10.74
N ASP A 186 -6.93 -3.98 -10.76
CA ASP A 186 -8.02 -4.96 -10.92
C ASP A 186 -8.70 -5.31 -9.57
N PHE A 187 -8.74 -4.36 -8.62
CA PHE A 187 -9.29 -4.56 -7.27
C PHE A 187 -10.11 -3.34 -6.86
N LYS A 188 -11.18 -3.57 -6.10
CA LYS A 188 -12.10 -2.51 -5.67
C LYS A 188 -12.31 -2.52 -4.17
N GLU A 189 -12.32 -1.32 -3.58
CA GLU A 189 -12.80 -1.08 -2.23
C GLU A 189 -14.31 -0.87 -2.23
N ILE A 190 -14.99 -1.55 -1.31
CA ILE A 190 -16.45 -1.57 -1.18
C ILE A 190 -16.78 -1.19 0.26
N GLY A 191 -17.71 -0.24 0.45
CA GLY A 191 -18.11 0.24 1.78
C GLY A 191 -17.41 1.53 2.22
N ARG A 192 -16.38 1.99 1.50
CA ARG A 192 -15.65 3.23 1.83
C ARG A 192 -16.53 4.48 1.83
N ARG A 193 -17.67 4.47 1.12
CA ARG A 193 -18.63 5.58 1.07
C ARG A 193 -19.63 5.57 2.23
N LEU A 194 -19.77 4.44 2.95
CA LEU A 194 -20.63 4.36 4.14
C LEU A 194 -20.09 5.19 5.30
N ASP A 195 -18.77 5.30 5.39
CA ASP A 195 -18.07 6.09 6.40
C ASP A 195 -17.00 6.96 5.73
N PRO A 196 -17.40 8.02 4.99
CA PRO A 196 -16.50 8.81 4.17
C PRO A 196 -15.47 9.57 5.01
N GLU A 197 -15.81 9.87 6.27
CA GLU A 197 -14.95 10.56 7.22
C GLU A 197 -14.22 9.60 8.19
N GLY A 198 -14.50 8.30 8.15
CA GLY A 198 -13.89 7.32 9.05
C GLY A 198 -14.28 7.50 10.52
N ARG A 199 -15.47 8.05 10.81
CA ARG A 199 -15.92 8.36 12.18
C ARG A 199 -16.40 7.14 12.97
N SER A 200 -16.67 6.02 12.30
CA SER A 200 -17.11 4.78 12.95
C SER A 200 -15.95 3.82 13.14
N SER A 201 -15.42 3.27 12.04
CA SER A 201 -14.31 2.31 12.03
C SER A 201 -13.38 2.48 10.84
N GLY A 202 -13.86 3.17 9.80
CA GLY A 202 -13.18 3.19 8.51
C GLY A 202 -13.00 1.80 7.87
N LEU A 203 -13.73 0.75 8.28
CA LEU A 203 -13.60 -0.53 7.61
C LEU A 203 -14.26 -0.51 6.22
N CYS A 204 -13.62 -1.20 5.29
CA CYS A 204 -14.13 -1.49 3.97
C CYS A 204 -13.75 -2.92 3.56
N LEU A 205 -14.23 -3.36 2.40
CA LEU A 205 -13.88 -4.64 1.82
C LEU A 205 -13.05 -4.42 0.56
N ARG A 206 -12.01 -5.22 0.36
CA ARG A 206 -11.24 -5.25 -0.87
C ARG A 206 -11.41 -6.58 -1.60
N ALA A 207 -11.86 -6.50 -2.84
CA ALA A 207 -12.14 -7.66 -3.68
C ALA A 207 -11.62 -7.48 -5.11
N PHE A 208 -11.44 -8.59 -5.82
CA PHE A 208 -11.14 -8.58 -7.25
C PHE A 208 -12.30 -7.98 -8.07
N ASP A 209 -12.00 -6.98 -8.89
CA ASP A 209 -12.95 -6.41 -9.85
C ASP A 209 -12.23 -5.74 -11.03
N ARG A 210 -12.66 -6.05 -12.24
CA ARG A 210 -12.21 -5.38 -13.49
C ARG A 210 -13.23 -4.36 -14.00
N GLY A 211 -14.14 -3.91 -13.14
CA GLY A 211 -15.23 -2.98 -13.45
C GLY A 211 -16.44 -3.64 -14.11
N ASN A 212 -16.44 -4.97 -14.29
CA ASN A 212 -17.55 -5.71 -14.89
C ASN A 212 -18.12 -6.81 -13.99
N ASN A 213 -17.66 -6.93 -12.75
CA ASN A 213 -18.15 -7.94 -11.82
C ASN A 213 -19.60 -7.63 -11.39
N SER A 214 -20.54 -8.56 -11.58
CA SER A 214 -21.95 -8.38 -11.25
C SER A 214 -22.21 -8.42 -9.74
N VAL A 215 -21.44 -9.21 -8.98
CA VAL A 215 -21.60 -9.29 -7.52
C VAL A 215 -21.06 -8.03 -6.86
N VAL A 216 -19.91 -7.53 -7.33
CA VAL A 216 -19.36 -6.24 -6.88
C VAL A 216 -20.30 -5.08 -7.23
N ARG A 217 -20.89 -5.07 -8.43
CA ARG A 217 -21.93 -4.06 -8.79
C ARG A 217 -23.16 -4.14 -7.89
N ALA A 218 -23.62 -5.34 -7.54
CA ALA A 218 -24.72 -5.52 -6.58
C ALA A 218 -24.35 -5.00 -5.18
N LEU A 219 -23.11 -5.24 -4.71
CA LEU A 219 -22.60 -4.70 -3.46
C LEU A 219 -22.55 -3.16 -3.46
N LEU A 220 -22.04 -2.55 -4.54
CA LEU A 220 -22.01 -1.09 -4.69
C LEU A 220 -23.41 -0.47 -4.74
N GLY A 221 -24.38 -1.14 -5.38
CA GLY A 221 -25.79 -0.72 -5.37
C GLY A 221 -26.42 -0.81 -3.98
N ARG A 222 -26.10 -1.85 -3.21
CA ARG A 222 -26.51 -1.96 -1.80
C ARG A 222 -25.87 -0.90 -0.92
N GLU A 223 -24.59 -0.60 -1.13
CA GLU A 223 -23.90 0.51 -0.45
C GLU A 223 -24.66 1.83 -0.69
N GLU A 224 -25.04 2.12 -1.93
CA GLU A 224 -25.84 3.31 -2.27
C GLU A 224 -27.22 3.31 -1.62
N GLU A 225 -27.88 2.16 -1.56
CA GLU A 225 -29.16 2.02 -0.87
C GLU A 225 -29.06 2.30 0.62
N LEU A 226 -28.05 1.71 1.29
CA LEU A 226 -27.79 1.90 2.72
C LEU A 226 -27.47 3.36 3.06
N ILE A 227 -26.71 4.04 2.20
CA ILE A 227 -26.44 5.49 2.32
C ILE A 227 -27.74 6.28 2.19
N ARG A 228 -28.52 6.01 1.13
CA ARG A 228 -29.76 6.74 0.85
C ARG A 228 -30.80 6.57 1.96
N SER A 229 -30.85 5.41 2.61
CA SER A 229 -31.75 5.13 3.72
C SER A 229 -31.21 5.56 5.09
N ASN A 230 -29.98 6.09 5.16
CA ASN A 230 -29.31 6.46 6.41
C ASN A 230 -29.33 5.30 7.44
N THR A 231 -29.01 4.08 6.97
CA THR A 231 -29.08 2.87 7.79
C THR A 231 -28.02 2.89 8.90
N GLU A 232 -28.46 2.75 10.14
CA GLU A 232 -27.54 2.50 11.26
C GLU A 232 -26.82 1.16 11.09
N ASN A 233 -25.53 1.09 11.42
CA ASN A 233 -24.72 -0.12 11.26
C ASN A 233 -24.75 -0.69 9.82
N ALA A 234 -24.75 0.20 8.82
CA ALA A 234 -24.77 -0.17 7.41
C ALA A 234 -23.61 -1.09 6.99
N PHE A 235 -22.39 -0.83 7.49
CA PHE A 235 -21.22 -1.60 7.06
C PHE A 235 -21.30 -3.08 7.48
N PRO A 236 -21.62 -3.45 8.73
CA PRO A 236 -21.87 -4.85 9.10
C PRO A 236 -22.89 -5.59 8.20
N LEU A 237 -23.95 -4.92 7.74
CA LEU A 237 -24.93 -5.52 6.82
C LEU A 237 -24.32 -5.77 5.43
N LEU A 238 -23.53 -4.82 4.93
CA LEU A 238 -22.82 -4.95 3.67
C LEU A 238 -21.74 -6.04 3.74
N GLU A 239 -20.97 -6.06 4.83
CA GLU A 239 -19.96 -7.07 5.13
C GLU A 239 -20.56 -8.46 5.15
N LYS A 240 -21.65 -8.66 5.89
CA LYS A 240 -22.34 -9.95 5.97
C LYS A 240 -22.74 -10.44 4.58
N PHE A 241 -23.38 -9.59 3.77
CA PHE A 241 -23.78 -9.98 2.43
C PHE A 241 -22.59 -10.33 1.53
N ALA A 242 -21.48 -9.59 1.63
CA ALA A 242 -20.27 -9.90 0.90
C ALA A 242 -19.69 -11.25 1.33
N ARG A 243 -19.59 -11.53 2.63
CA ARG A 243 -19.11 -12.81 3.16
C ARG A 243 -19.97 -13.98 2.70
N ASP A 244 -21.28 -13.85 2.76
CA ASP A 244 -22.24 -14.88 2.32
C ASP A 244 -22.16 -15.15 0.81
N SER A 245 -21.65 -14.19 0.03
CA SER A 245 -21.49 -14.29 -1.43
C SER A 245 -20.06 -14.63 -1.88
N ALA A 246 -19.09 -14.60 -0.98
CA ALA A 246 -17.68 -14.76 -1.32
C ALA A 246 -17.33 -16.23 -1.58
N ILE A 247 -16.43 -16.45 -2.53
CA ILE A 247 -15.90 -17.76 -2.90
C ILE A 247 -14.41 -17.77 -2.58
N ALA A 248 -13.93 -18.89 -2.04
CA ALA A 248 -12.51 -19.08 -1.78
C ALA A 248 -11.72 -19.09 -3.10
N LEU A 249 -10.53 -18.49 -3.11
CA LEU A 249 -9.69 -18.41 -4.31
C LEU A 249 -9.45 -19.77 -4.98
N PRO A 250 -9.13 -20.87 -4.27
CA PRO A 250 -8.90 -22.18 -4.90
C PRO A 250 -10.14 -22.77 -5.60
N GLU A 251 -11.34 -22.37 -5.19
CA GLU A 251 -12.62 -22.80 -5.76
C GLU A 251 -13.08 -21.89 -6.90
N SER A 252 -12.42 -20.75 -7.09
CA SER A 252 -12.79 -19.73 -8.04
C SER A 252 -12.06 -19.89 -9.38
N SER A 253 -12.69 -19.38 -10.43
CA SER A 253 -12.08 -19.16 -11.74
C SER A 253 -12.04 -17.67 -12.09
N LEU A 254 -12.08 -16.79 -11.08
CA LEU A 254 -12.14 -15.33 -11.14
C LEU A 254 -13.12 -14.82 -12.19
N LYS A 255 -14.31 -15.41 -12.28
CA LYS A 255 -15.34 -14.98 -13.24
C LYS A 255 -16.04 -13.71 -12.76
N LYS A 256 -16.75 -13.07 -13.69
CA LYS A 256 -17.44 -11.79 -13.45
C LYS A 256 -18.63 -11.91 -12.48
N ASP A 257 -19.06 -13.11 -12.15
CA ASP A 257 -20.16 -13.43 -11.24
C ASP A 257 -19.67 -14.06 -9.92
N GLU A 258 -18.35 -14.10 -9.70
CA GLU A 258 -17.74 -14.60 -8.48
C GLU A 258 -17.21 -13.42 -7.67
N LEU A 259 -17.48 -13.39 -6.37
CA LEU A 259 -16.86 -12.45 -5.44
C LEU A 259 -15.67 -13.15 -4.78
N VAL A 260 -14.47 -12.63 -5.02
CA VAL A 260 -13.25 -13.16 -4.40
C VAL A 260 -12.51 -12.02 -3.73
N PHE A 261 -12.26 -12.18 -2.43
CA PHE A 261 -11.39 -11.27 -1.70
C PHE A 261 -9.95 -11.46 -2.15
N LEU A 262 -9.41 -10.43 -2.81
CA LEU A 262 -8.01 -10.34 -3.22
C LEU A 262 -7.56 -8.88 -3.12
N GLY A 263 -6.28 -8.68 -2.83
CA GLY A 263 -5.64 -7.35 -2.86
C GLY A 263 -4.65 -7.21 -4.03
N PRO A 264 -4.17 -5.98 -4.30
CA PRO A 264 -3.15 -5.69 -5.31
C PRO A 264 -1.94 -6.61 -5.33
N GLU A 265 -1.55 -7.14 -4.16
CA GLU A 265 -0.50 -8.15 -4.01
C GLU A 265 -0.68 -9.37 -4.94
N ALA A 266 -1.92 -9.77 -5.29
CA ALA A 266 -2.18 -10.87 -6.21
C ALA A 266 -1.66 -10.62 -7.64
N ALA A 267 -1.62 -9.36 -8.08
CA ALA A 267 -0.99 -8.96 -9.35
C ALA A 267 0.53 -9.19 -9.34
N PHE A 268 1.09 -9.53 -8.17
CA PHE A 268 2.50 -9.83 -8.02
C PHE A 268 2.85 -11.31 -8.15
N ALA A 269 1.85 -12.20 -8.17
CA ALA A 269 2.07 -13.64 -8.08
C ALA A 269 2.87 -14.24 -9.25
N GLN A 270 2.70 -13.73 -10.47
CA GLN A 270 3.48 -14.23 -11.61
C GLN A 270 4.97 -13.92 -11.45
N HIS A 271 5.30 -12.67 -11.11
CA HIS A 271 6.68 -12.27 -10.88
C HIS A 271 7.28 -13.05 -9.71
N PHE A 272 6.50 -13.26 -8.65
CA PHE A 272 6.91 -14.06 -7.50
C PHE A 272 7.31 -15.48 -7.92
N CYS A 273 6.45 -16.18 -8.68
CA CYS A 273 6.79 -17.54 -9.12
C CYS A 273 7.93 -17.58 -10.15
N LEU A 274 8.07 -16.57 -11.02
CA LEU A 274 9.20 -16.49 -11.94
C LEU A 274 10.53 -16.28 -11.21
N ARG A 275 10.52 -15.52 -10.11
CA ARG A 275 11.72 -15.20 -9.32
C ARG A 275 12.08 -16.31 -8.33
N PHE A 276 11.09 -16.91 -7.69
CA PHE A 276 11.29 -17.82 -6.56
C PHE A 276 10.90 -19.29 -6.83
N GLY A 277 10.17 -19.55 -7.92
CA GLY A 277 9.61 -20.86 -8.24
C GLY A 277 8.14 -21.00 -7.86
N SER A 278 7.51 -22.08 -8.31
CA SER A 278 6.10 -22.39 -8.01
C SER A 278 5.92 -23.40 -6.87
N ASP A 279 6.97 -24.08 -6.42
CA ASP A 279 6.90 -24.90 -5.21
C ASP A 279 6.80 -23.98 -3.97
N PRO A 280 5.76 -24.14 -3.13
CA PRO A 280 5.55 -23.27 -1.97
C PRO A 280 6.75 -23.15 -1.02
N ASN A 281 7.40 -24.27 -0.69
CA ASN A 281 8.46 -24.26 0.30
C ASN A 281 9.74 -23.64 -0.29
N MET A 282 10.11 -24.05 -1.51
CA MET A 282 11.27 -23.51 -2.20
C MET A 282 11.14 -22.02 -2.48
N ALA A 283 9.95 -21.57 -2.89
CA ALA A 283 9.73 -20.18 -3.21
C ALA A 283 9.79 -19.30 -1.96
N LEU A 284 9.25 -19.76 -0.84
CA LEU A 284 9.38 -19.02 0.42
C LEU A 284 10.82 -18.99 0.92
N ASP A 285 11.52 -20.13 0.88
CA ASP A 285 12.94 -20.20 1.22
C ASP A 285 13.77 -19.19 0.42
N ALA A 286 13.52 -19.11 -0.89
CA ALA A 286 14.20 -18.17 -1.78
C ALA A 286 13.83 -16.72 -1.45
N PHE A 287 12.55 -16.42 -1.24
CA PHE A 287 12.09 -15.10 -0.82
C PHE A 287 12.78 -14.65 0.47
N VAL A 288 12.80 -15.51 1.50
CA VAL A 288 13.40 -15.22 2.80
C VAL A 288 14.90 -14.95 2.67
N ARG A 289 15.63 -15.75 1.89
CA ARG A 289 17.05 -15.50 1.61
C ARG A 289 17.26 -14.11 0.99
N GLU A 290 16.39 -13.70 0.07
CA GLU A 290 16.48 -12.37 -0.52
C GLU A 290 16.08 -11.24 0.42
N VAL A 291 15.15 -11.46 1.36
CA VAL A 291 14.85 -10.50 2.43
C VAL A 291 16.10 -10.26 3.27
N PHE A 292 16.80 -11.32 3.69
CA PHE A 292 18.05 -11.20 4.43
C PHE A 292 19.13 -10.51 3.61
N SER A 293 19.25 -10.81 2.32
CA SER A 293 20.18 -10.13 1.42
C SER A 293 19.89 -8.62 1.35
N ALA A 294 18.63 -8.25 1.09
CA ALA A 294 18.19 -6.85 1.04
C ALA A 294 18.43 -6.12 2.36
N TRP A 295 18.17 -6.79 3.49
CA TRP A 295 18.44 -6.24 4.82
C TRP A 295 19.94 -6.06 5.07
N SER A 296 20.77 -7.04 4.71
CA SER A 296 22.23 -6.98 4.94
C SER A 296 22.92 -5.81 4.25
N VAL A 297 22.37 -5.36 3.11
CA VAL A 297 22.90 -4.22 2.34
C VAL A 297 22.17 -2.91 2.62
N ALA A 298 21.16 -2.90 3.50
CA ALA A 298 20.33 -1.73 3.76
C ALA A 298 21.14 -0.53 4.30
N PRO A 299 22.08 -0.68 5.26
CA PRO A 299 22.89 0.45 5.74
C PRO A 299 23.71 1.10 4.61
N GLN A 300 24.29 0.31 3.70
CA GLN A 300 25.04 0.82 2.55
C GLN A 300 24.12 1.53 1.56
N LYS A 301 22.94 0.98 1.28
CA LYS A 301 21.94 1.64 0.42
C LYS A 301 21.46 2.97 0.99
N ILE A 302 21.23 3.04 2.30
CA ILE A 302 20.88 4.28 3.00
C ILE A 302 22.03 5.28 2.88
N ALA A 303 23.26 4.88 3.22
CA ALA A 303 24.43 5.77 3.08
C ALA A 303 24.59 6.28 1.65
N ALA A 304 24.41 5.40 0.65
CA ALA A 304 24.47 5.77 -0.76
C ALA A 304 23.30 6.67 -1.22
N ALA A 305 22.16 6.69 -0.53
CA ALA A 305 21.07 7.62 -0.82
C ALA A 305 21.41 9.06 -0.42
N PHE A 306 22.33 9.23 0.53
CA PHE A 306 22.91 10.52 0.95
C PHE A 306 24.30 10.75 0.33
N ASP A 307 24.70 9.93 -0.65
CA ASP A 307 25.90 10.20 -1.44
C ASP A 307 25.72 11.49 -2.23
N ARG A 308 26.64 12.44 -2.06
CA ARG A 308 26.49 13.80 -2.58
C ARG A 308 26.30 13.85 -4.09
N ASP A 309 27.01 13.01 -4.84
CA ASP A 309 26.96 13.03 -6.30
C ASP A 309 25.65 12.41 -6.80
N LYS A 310 25.24 11.28 -6.22
CA LYS A 310 23.94 10.66 -6.53
C LYS A 310 22.78 11.57 -6.15
N THR A 311 22.80 12.16 -4.97
CA THR A 311 21.75 13.06 -4.50
C THR A 311 21.68 14.30 -5.38
N ARG A 312 22.81 14.91 -5.72
CA ARG A 312 22.85 16.08 -6.62
C ARG A 312 22.37 15.73 -8.03
N PHE A 313 22.65 14.53 -8.52
CA PHE A 313 22.07 14.06 -9.78
C PHE A 313 20.55 13.97 -9.71
N LEU A 314 20.01 13.43 -8.60
CA LEU A 314 18.58 13.19 -8.40
C LEU A 314 17.76 14.46 -8.16
N THR A 315 18.24 15.34 -7.29
CA THR A 315 17.47 16.50 -6.79
C THR A 315 18.13 17.84 -7.11
N GLY A 316 19.36 17.86 -7.64
CA GLY A 316 20.16 19.08 -7.74
C GLY A 316 20.72 19.56 -6.39
N CYS A 317 20.33 18.95 -5.28
CA CYS A 317 20.61 19.43 -3.92
C CYS A 317 21.47 18.43 -3.12
N SER A 318 21.73 18.73 -1.85
CA SER A 318 22.58 17.88 -0.99
C SER A 318 21.82 16.78 -0.26
N LEU A 319 20.49 16.86 -0.19
CA LEU A 319 19.62 15.87 0.43
C LEU A 319 18.67 15.23 -0.59
N PRO A 320 18.35 13.93 -0.43
CA PRO A 320 17.46 13.19 -1.32
C PRO A 320 15.98 13.51 -1.03
N PHE A 321 15.68 14.77 -0.73
CA PHE A 321 14.35 15.24 -0.39
C PHE A 321 13.90 16.28 -1.39
N ILE A 322 12.64 16.14 -1.80
CA ILE A 322 11.92 17.10 -2.64
C ILE A 322 10.73 17.56 -1.80
N GLN A 323 10.58 18.86 -1.62
CA GLN A 323 9.34 19.42 -1.09
C GLN A 323 8.30 19.40 -2.22
N GLY A 324 7.25 18.59 -2.07
CA GLY A 324 6.23 18.41 -3.10
C GLY A 324 5.34 19.65 -3.25
N ALA A 325 5.08 20.08 -4.48
CA ALA A 325 4.38 21.32 -4.77
C ALA A 325 2.93 21.33 -4.27
N MET A 326 2.52 22.43 -3.65
CA MET A 326 1.20 22.65 -3.10
C MET A 326 0.72 24.05 -3.49
N THR A 327 -0.27 24.13 -4.38
CA THR A 327 -0.87 25.40 -4.78
C THR A 327 -1.37 26.17 -3.55
N TRP A 328 -1.11 27.48 -3.48
CA TRP A 328 -1.43 28.38 -2.35
C TRP A 328 -0.55 28.23 -1.10
N ILE A 329 0.42 27.32 -1.11
CA ILE A 329 1.33 27.08 0.02
C ILE A 329 2.78 27.25 -0.42
N THR A 330 3.16 26.62 -1.54
CA THR A 330 4.56 26.56 -2.00
C THR A 330 4.72 27.37 -3.27
N ASP A 331 4.12 28.54 -3.31
CA ASP A 331 4.16 29.54 -4.38
C ASP A 331 4.90 30.82 -3.93
N ILE A 332 5.79 30.67 -2.94
CA ILE A 332 6.56 31.74 -2.31
C ILE A 332 8.05 31.50 -2.59
N PRO A 333 8.72 32.33 -3.42
CA PRO A 333 10.14 32.19 -3.74
C PRO A 333 11.07 32.13 -2.51
N GLU A 334 10.80 32.92 -1.47
CA GLU A 334 11.59 32.95 -0.24
C GLU A 334 11.52 31.62 0.55
N LEU A 335 10.36 30.96 0.52
CA LEU A 335 10.21 29.62 1.09
C LEU A 335 11.04 28.61 0.29
N ALA A 336 11.01 28.70 -1.05
CA ALA A 336 11.83 27.85 -1.90
C ALA A 336 13.33 28.02 -1.63
N LYS A 337 13.80 29.27 -1.49
CA LYS A 337 15.19 29.57 -1.11
C LYS A 337 15.56 28.94 0.23
N THR A 338 14.70 29.09 1.24
CA THR A 338 14.91 28.51 2.57
C THR A 338 15.03 26.99 2.52
N ILE A 339 14.16 26.30 1.76
CA ILE A 339 14.21 24.84 1.59
C ILE A 339 15.52 24.42 0.90
N ASN A 340 15.91 25.13 -0.15
CA ASN A 340 17.15 24.85 -0.89
C ASN A 340 18.40 25.05 -0.03
N GLU A 341 18.48 26.14 0.75
CA GLU A 341 19.59 26.39 1.68
C GLU A 341 19.72 25.33 2.77
N ASN A 342 18.62 24.63 3.10
CA ASN A 342 18.61 23.48 4.00
C ASN A 342 18.86 22.14 3.28
N GLY A 343 19.15 22.18 1.97
CA GLY A 343 19.67 21.05 1.20
C GLY A 343 18.63 20.21 0.45
N ALA A 344 17.34 20.56 0.50
CA ALA A 344 16.29 19.85 -0.24
C ALA A 344 15.88 20.61 -1.51
N LEU A 345 15.33 19.91 -2.51
CA LEU A 345 14.82 20.56 -3.72
C LEU A 345 13.44 21.18 -3.45
N PRO A 346 13.28 22.52 -3.52
CA PRO A 346 11.96 23.13 -3.47
C PRO A 346 11.21 22.90 -4.79
N SER A 347 9.88 22.74 -4.71
CA SER A 347 9.01 22.72 -5.89
C SER A 347 7.96 23.80 -5.80
N LEU A 348 8.06 24.79 -6.69
CA LEU A 348 7.13 25.91 -6.76
C LEU A 348 5.85 25.53 -7.50
N ALA A 349 4.68 25.79 -6.90
CA ALA A 349 3.39 25.50 -7.53
C ALA A 349 2.91 26.70 -8.35
N LEU A 350 2.83 26.57 -9.69
CA LEU A 350 2.28 27.66 -10.51
C LEU A 350 0.79 27.86 -10.23
N GLY A 351 0.03 26.76 -10.05
CA GLY A 351 -1.42 26.82 -9.93
C GLY A 351 -2.10 27.38 -11.19
N PRO A 352 -3.39 27.74 -11.12
CA PRO A 352 -4.13 28.30 -12.25
C PRO A 352 -3.90 29.83 -12.40
N ARG A 353 -2.64 30.28 -12.34
CA ARG A 353 -2.27 31.71 -12.41
C ARG A 353 -2.20 32.24 -13.84
N SER A 354 -2.73 33.44 -14.03
CA SER A 354 -2.58 34.25 -15.24
C SER A 354 -1.14 34.78 -15.39
N PRO A 355 -0.74 35.24 -16.59
CA PRO A 355 0.60 35.82 -16.80
C PRO A 355 0.93 37.00 -15.87
N SER A 356 -0.04 37.86 -15.57
CA SER A 356 0.16 38.99 -14.65
C SER A 356 0.36 38.54 -13.20
N GLU A 357 -0.33 37.47 -12.77
CA GLU A 357 -0.13 36.86 -11.47
C GLU A 357 1.21 36.14 -11.38
N LEU A 358 1.64 35.45 -12.44
CA LEU A 358 2.99 34.86 -12.49
C LEU A 358 4.07 35.93 -12.36
N GLN A 359 3.92 37.06 -13.05
CA GLN A 359 4.87 38.17 -12.94
C GLN A 359 4.85 38.79 -11.54
N ARG A 360 3.68 38.91 -10.91
CA ARG A 360 3.54 39.44 -9.55
C ARG A 360 4.17 38.51 -8.51
N ASP A 361 3.91 37.21 -8.60
CA ASP A 361 4.25 36.23 -7.57
C ASP A 361 5.65 35.62 -7.77
N PHE A 362 6.12 35.52 -9.03
CA PHE A 362 7.40 34.91 -9.39
C PHE A 362 8.35 35.86 -10.15
N GLY A 363 8.02 37.15 -10.28
CA GLY A 363 8.85 38.12 -11.01
C GLY A 363 10.25 38.32 -10.40
N SER A 364 10.39 38.16 -9.09
CA SER A 364 11.66 38.21 -8.35
C SER A 364 12.34 36.84 -8.19
N LEU A 365 11.77 35.77 -8.76
CA LEU A 365 12.21 34.39 -8.50
C LEU A 365 13.70 34.18 -8.84
N GLN A 366 14.16 34.67 -10.00
CA GLN A 366 15.56 34.52 -10.41
C GLN A 366 16.51 35.32 -9.51
N GLU A 367 16.09 36.50 -9.04
CA GLU A 367 16.88 37.31 -8.10
C GLU A 367 17.03 36.62 -6.74
N ILE A 368 15.94 36.02 -6.26
CA ILE A 368 15.89 35.34 -4.96
C ILE A 368 16.67 34.02 -5.00
N MET A 369 16.46 33.20 -6.03
CA MET A 369 17.10 31.88 -6.14
C MET A 369 18.54 31.95 -6.65
N GLY A 370 18.87 32.92 -7.51
CA GLY A 370 20.15 32.93 -8.22
C GLY A 370 20.38 31.62 -8.97
N GLU A 371 21.51 30.97 -8.70
CA GLU A 371 21.90 29.68 -9.29
C GLU A 371 21.37 28.46 -8.51
N LEU A 372 20.60 28.66 -7.43
CA LEU A 372 20.07 27.56 -6.64
C LEU A 372 19.00 26.80 -7.42
N PRO A 373 19.07 25.46 -7.51
CA PRO A 373 18.12 24.68 -8.29
C PRO A 373 16.74 24.67 -7.62
N TYR A 374 15.70 24.77 -8.45
CA TYR A 374 14.31 24.62 -8.04
C TYR A 374 13.54 23.80 -9.07
N ALA A 375 12.48 23.15 -8.61
CA ALA A 375 11.47 22.54 -9.44
C ALA A 375 10.26 23.47 -9.60
N VAL A 376 9.51 23.28 -10.68
CA VAL A 376 8.23 23.97 -10.91
C VAL A 376 7.15 22.93 -11.23
N ASN A 377 6.00 23.04 -10.58
CA ASN A 377 4.82 22.25 -10.85
C ASN A 377 3.81 23.02 -11.70
N ILE A 378 3.33 22.38 -12.76
CA ILE A 378 2.32 22.92 -13.68
C ILE A 378 1.09 22.01 -13.74
N LEU A 379 -0.09 22.63 -13.69
CA LEU A 379 -1.37 21.97 -13.94
C LEU A 379 -1.62 21.95 -15.44
N VAL A 380 -1.40 20.82 -16.11
CA VAL A 380 -1.63 20.69 -17.56
C VAL A 380 -3.06 20.27 -17.94
N LEU A 381 -3.94 20.16 -16.95
CA LEU A 381 -5.32 19.77 -17.17
C LEU A 381 -6.07 20.84 -17.99
N PRO A 382 -7.10 20.47 -18.77
CA PRO A 382 -7.88 21.41 -19.59
C PRO A 382 -8.51 22.57 -18.81
N GLU A 383 -8.74 22.39 -17.51
CA GLU A 383 -9.34 23.39 -16.62
C GLU A 383 -8.39 24.55 -16.30
N ASN A 384 -7.10 24.44 -16.62
CA ASN A 384 -6.15 25.55 -16.49
C ASN A 384 -6.14 26.41 -17.78
N PRO A 385 -6.78 27.60 -17.78
CA PRO A 385 -6.87 28.43 -18.98
C PRO A 385 -5.55 29.09 -19.39
N TYR A 386 -4.55 29.11 -18.49
CA TYR A 386 -3.26 29.77 -18.69
C TYR A 386 -2.12 28.78 -18.95
N ARG A 387 -2.45 27.53 -19.30
CA ARG A 387 -1.49 26.45 -19.44
C ARG A 387 -0.41 26.75 -20.48
N GLU A 388 -0.76 27.34 -21.61
CA GLU A 388 0.21 27.61 -22.68
C GLU A 388 1.21 28.70 -22.27
N GLU A 389 0.72 29.79 -21.69
CA GLU A 389 1.56 30.88 -21.18
C GLU A 389 2.45 30.40 -20.03
N GLN A 390 1.96 29.50 -19.18
CA GLN A 390 2.76 28.87 -18.12
C GLN A 390 3.86 27.95 -18.69
N LEU A 391 3.55 27.18 -19.75
CA LEU A 391 4.55 26.37 -20.44
C LEU A 391 5.63 27.26 -21.07
N GLU A 392 5.26 28.37 -21.70
CA GLU A 392 6.21 29.34 -22.24
C GLU A 392 7.06 29.96 -21.13
N TRP A 393 6.46 30.34 -20.00
CA TRP A 393 7.18 30.85 -18.83
C TRP A 393 8.20 29.84 -18.30
N ILE A 394 7.85 28.56 -18.21
CA ILE A 394 8.76 27.47 -17.82
C ILE A 394 9.92 27.35 -18.82
N GLU A 395 9.63 27.38 -20.11
CA GLU A 395 10.64 27.28 -21.17
C GLU A 395 11.61 28.46 -21.18
N GLN A 396 11.15 29.65 -20.80
CA GLN A 396 11.96 30.85 -20.66
C GLN A 396 12.83 30.81 -19.39
N ASN A 397 12.24 30.45 -18.24
CA ASN A 397 12.93 30.45 -16.95
C ASN A 397 13.82 29.23 -16.72
N ARG A 398 13.58 28.13 -17.43
CA ARG A 398 14.37 26.88 -17.39
C ARG A 398 14.68 26.38 -15.98
N PRO A 399 13.65 26.04 -15.16
CA PRO A 399 13.88 25.43 -13.86
C PRO A 399 14.67 24.12 -14.00
N ALA A 400 15.37 23.74 -12.92
CA ALA A 400 16.18 22.52 -12.92
C ALA A 400 15.32 21.27 -13.17
N PHE A 401 14.08 21.28 -12.69
CA PHE A 401 13.09 20.22 -12.91
C PHE A 401 11.71 20.81 -13.14
N VAL A 402 10.88 20.10 -13.90
CA VAL A 402 9.46 20.39 -14.04
C VAL A 402 8.69 19.17 -13.55
N THR A 403 7.77 19.35 -12.61
CA THR A 403 6.87 18.28 -12.16
C THR A 403 5.50 18.42 -12.81
N ILE A 404 4.92 17.32 -13.28
CA ILE A 404 3.65 17.28 -14.00
C ILE A 404 2.87 16.01 -13.66
N ALA A 405 1.55 16.06 -13.60
CA ALA A 405 0.75 14.83 -13.51
C ALA A 405 0.89 14.02 -14.81
N ALA A 406 1.21 12.73 -14.73
CA ALA A 406 1.21 11.85 -15.89
C ALA A 406 -0.23 11.77 -16.43
N GLY A 407 -0.40 12.17 -17.69
CA GLY A 407 -1.71 12.27 -18.33
C GLY A 407 -1.53 12.33 -19.83
N ASP A 408 -1.66 13.51 -20.41
CA ASP A 408 -1.34 13.72 -21.82
C ASP A 408 0.19 13.73 -22.03
N PRO A 409 0.76 12.74 -22.74
CA PRO A 409 2.20 12.66 -22.98
C PRO A 409 2.75 13.82 -23.83
N ALA A 410 1.91 14.58 -24.54
CA ALA A 410 2.35 15.69 -25.38
C ALA A 410 3.11 16.78 -24.59
N PHE A 411 2.67 17.09 -23.36
CA PHE A 411 3.32 18.10 -22.53
C PHE A 411 4.69 17.65 -22.02
N THR A 412 4.79 16.40 -21.59
CA THR A 412 6.06 15.80 -21.19
C THR A 412 7.04 15.79 -22.37
N ARG A 413 6.58 15.34 -23.56
CA ARG A 413 7.40 15.35 -24.78
C ARG A 413 7.84 16.76 -25.18
N ARG A 414 6.98 17.77 -25.07
CA ARG A 414 7.31 19.17 -25.38
C ARG A 414 8.45 19.67 -24.50
N LEU A 415 8.33 19.50 -23.19
CA LEU A 415 9.32 19.99 -22.22
C LEU A 415 10.63 19.19 -22.30
N ALA A 416 10.55 17.86 -22.36
CA ALA A 416 11.70 16.98 -22.51
C ALA A 416 12.43 17.22 -23.84
N GLY A 417 11.71 17.43 -24.94
CA GLY A 417 12.28 17.77 -26.25
C GLY A 417 13.01 19.12 -26.28
N LYS A 418 12.72 20.00 -25.31
CA LYS A 418 13.46 21.25 -25.08
C LYS A 418 14.62 21.08 -24.08
N GLY A 419 14.93 19.86 -23.66
CA GLY A 419 16.03 19.54 -22.74
C GLY A 419 15.73 19.80 -21.26
N LEU A 420 14.47 20.03 -20.89
CA LEU A 420 14.08 20.17 -19.48
C LEU A 420 13.92 18.79 -18.84
N LYS A 421 14.30 18.66 -17.55
CA LYS A 421 14.11 17.42 -16.80
C LYS A 421 12.69 17.35 -16.25
N VAL A 422 11.87 16.47 -16.83
CA VAL A 422 10.46 16.33 -16.42
C VAL A 422 10.31 15.15 -15.45
N LEU A 423 9.70 15.42 -14.30
CA LEU A 423 9.30 14.43 -13.30
C LEU A 423 7.78 14.24 -13.35
N CYS A 424 7.32 13.05 -13.73
CA CYS A 424 5.89 12.79 -13.86
C CYS A 424 5.31 12.14 -12.60
N HIS A 425 4.25 12.69 -12.02
CA HIS A 425 3.48 12.02 -10.97
C HIS A 425 2.71 10.84 -11.59
N VAL A 426 2.92 9.64 -11.08
CA VAL A 426 2.29 8.40 -11.56
C VAL A 426 1.57 7.71 -10.42
N GLN A 427 0.35 7.25 -10.73
CA GLN A 427 -0.58 6.69 -9.75
C GLN A 427 -1.02 5.27 -10.13
N ASP A 428 -0.56 4.76 -11.28
CA ASP A 428 -0.76 3.40 -11.77
C ASP A 428 0.32 3.00 -12.80
N GLU A 429 0.27 1.74 -13.24
CA GLU A 429 1.21 1.17 -14.22
C GLU A 429 1.09 1.80 -15.61
N ARG A 430 -0.12 2.19 -16.03
CA ARG A 430 -0.37 2.81 -17.33
C ARG A 430 0.29 4.18 -17.40
N LEU A 431 0.14 4.98 -16.35
CA LEU A 431 0.75 6.30 -16.22
C LEU A 431 2.27 6.21 -16.14
N LEU A 432 2.81 5.17 -15.48
CA LEU A 432 4.24 4.88 -15.50
C LEU A 432 4.73 4.62 -16.93
N SER A 433 4.08 3.73 -17.69
CA SER A 433 4.41 3.46 -19.10
C SER A 433 4.39 4.73 -19.94
N LEU A 434 3.29 5.50 -19.83
CA LEU A 434 3.10 6.74 -20.60
C LEU A 434 4.18 7.78 -20.27
N ALA A 435 4.59 7.91 -19.01
CA ALA A 435 5.65 8.83 -18.62
C ALA A 435 6.99 8.45 -19.25
N LEU A 436 7.35 7.16 -19.21
CA LEU A 436 8.61 6.65 -19.78
C LEU A 436 8.62 6.80 -21.31
N GLU A 437 7.53 6.42 -21.99
CA GLU A 437 7.36 6.59 -23.43
C GLU A 437 7.40 8.06 -23.87
N ALA A 438 6.95 8.98 -23.01
CA ALA A 438 6.99 10.41 -23.27
C ALA A 438 8.38 11.04 -23.06
N GLY A 439 9.38 10.27 -22.61
CA GLY A 439 10.73 10.75 -22.33
C GLY A 439 10.85 11.52 -21.02
N ALA A 440 10.01 11.19 -20.01
CA ALA A 440 10.20 11.73 -18.67
C ALA A 440 11.61 11.41 -18.15
N TRP A 441 12.20 12.37 -17.46
CA TRP A 441 13.50 12.19 -16.82
C TRP A 441 13.41 11.30 -15.57
N GLY A 442 12.26 11.33 -14.90
CA GLY A 442 11.94 10.44 -13.79
C GLY A 442 10.45 10.46 -13.45
N VAL A 443 10.07 9.70 -12.43
CA VAL A 443 8.68 9.59 -11.97
C VAL A 443 8.59 9.81 -10.47
N ILE A 444 7.46 10.38 -10.03
CA ILE A 444 7.06 10.54 -8.64
C ILE A 444 5.91 9.55 -8.41
N LEU A 445 6.12 8.55 -7.56
CA LEU A 445 5.10 7.56 -7.23
C LEU A 445 4.17 8.17 -6.16
N GLU A 446 2.98 8.60 -6.57
CA GLU A 446 2.04 9.30 -5.70
C GLU A 446 0.93 8.36 -5.25
N GLY A 447 0.98 7.95 -3.98
CA GLY A 447 0.01 7.06 -3.38
C GLY A 447 -1.28 7.76 -2.96
N ASN A 448 -2.33 6.98 -2.70
CA ASN A 448 -3.63 7.44 -2.23
C ASN A 448 -3.61 8.12 -0.84
N GLU A 449 -2.47 8.04 -0.14
CA GLU A 449 -2.21 8.70 1.12
C GLU A 449 -1.78 10.16 0.96
N ALA A 450 -1.43 10.59 -0.26
CA ALA A 450 -1.03 11.97 -0.53
C ALA A 450 -2.23 12.95 -0.47
N GLY A 451 -1.93 14.24 -0.33
CA GLY A 451 -2.94 15.30 -0.45
C GLY A 451 -3.25 15.63 -1.91
N GLY A 452 -4.46 16.11 -2.18
CA GLY A 452 -4.88 16.55 -3.52
C GLY A 452 -5.57 15.46 -4.33
N HIS A 453 -5.39 15.49 -5.67
CA HIS A 453 -6.00 14.53 -6.58
C HIS A 453 -5.15 13.25 -6.64
N VAL A 454 -5.59 12.21 -5.95
CA VAL A 454 -4.87 10.95 -5.85
C VAL A 454 -5.58 9.80 -6.58
N GLY A 455 -4.80 8.79 -6.96
CA GLY A 455 -5.31 7.53 -7.48
C GLY A 455 -5.78 6.58 -6.37
N GLU A 456 -6.13 5.34 -6.74
CA GLU A 456 -6.60 4.34 -5.78
C GLU A 456 -5.45 3.57 -5.10
N GLN A 457 -4.25 3.55 -5.69
CA GLN A 457 -3.12 2.72 -5.24
C GLN A 457 -2.30 3.40 -4.14
N THR A 458 -1.77 2.62 -3.20
CA THR A 458 -0.93 3.14 -2.11
C THR A 458 0.51 3.35 -2.56
N THR A 459 1.26 4.20 -1.83
CA THR A 459 2.70 4.38 -2.09
C THR A 459 3.46 3.06 -2.04
N LEU A 460 3.12 2.16 -1.10
CA LEU A 460 3.72 0.84 -0.98
C LEU A 460 3.46 -0.03 -2.23
N THR A 461 2.23 -0.03 -2.73
CA THR A 461 1.86 -0.80 -3.92
C THR A 461 2.57 -0.27 -5.17
N LEU A 462 2.61 1.06 -5.32
CA LEU A 462 3.28 1.72 -6.44
C LEU A 462 4.80 1.51 -6.42
N ALA A 463 5.44 1.60 -5.24
CA ALA A 463 6.87 1.35 -5.09
C ALA A 463 7.25 -0.07 -5.52
N GLN A 464 6.48 -1.06 -5.08
CA GLN A 464 6.71 -2.45 -5.46
C GLN A 464 6.43 -2.69 -6.95
N MET A 465 5.43 -2.03 -7.53
CA MET A 465 5.17 -2.07 -8.97
C MET A 465 6.36 -1.52 -9.76
N ALA A 466 6.84 -0.33 -9.39
CA ALA A 466 7.93 0.34 -10.09
C ALA A 466 9.26 -0.44 -9.99
N MET A 467 9.49 -1.19 -8.92
CA MET A 467 10.69 -2.05 -8.78
C MET A 467 10.70 -3.26 -9.73
N ARG A 468 9.63 -3.52 -10.49
CA ARG A 468 9.57 -4.57 -11.51
C ARG A 468 9.99 -4.10 -12.90
N TRP A 469 9.94 -2.79 -13.12
CA TRP A 469 10.21 -2.13 -14.38
C TRP A 469 11.71 -1.87 -14.49
#